data_AF-A0A956MU98-F1
#
_entry.id   AF-A0A956MU98-F1
#
_cell.length_a   1.000
_cell.length_b   1.000
_cell.length_c   1.000
_cell.angle_alpha   90.00
_cell.angle_beta   90.00
_cell.angle_gamma   90.00
#
_symmetry.space_group_name_H-M   'P 1'
#
loop_
_entity.id
_entity.type
_entity.pdbx_description
1 polymer ?
#
loop_
_entity_poly.entity_id
_entity_poly.type
_entity_poly.pdbx_seq_one_letter_code
_entity_poly.pdbx_strand_id
1 'polypeptide(L)'
;MNRLKKIVLVLGLLIPTLASAQVPNHTYPRIAIWQWAGADPSWYARFDMAMTRIYDKSFVATARSINPEIIWIPTQDFNTSYDFIPDFPDAWYLRDSRGNKVGIHYGPDSYYADLSDLCARVNNQRLIDYYPEFLASIANSINAAGIASDGLYYKGHLQWNMWSDVDLDRNGVNDLQEHGKDWVIEHWAAGVDFLLNKLRDLLGDKLIMINSGSSDTPGEFLVNGYVHEYGGAVGDWSWERSYWLGKAKNVQQPPIFLQQSNPDQRDPTTADPSKNSLAFMRFSLVKSMLLGRYYTFEHVDGKSPDHFWNNYYDEFDVDVGHPASGMQKVKAEVWARFFDGGVAIANFSGSDQTISEQDLSGLVGYSGPYYRILGGQDVALNGPAAINNGQKFTTITLKGYSYSGYNDVKYTAGDGIILLKKAQAIVSDIIIDNVESGTSPVSNPAVLTGSFAQAECGDGRNYYKLRCDNYIPGSGSFAIAHGTSGEAVFTPTIGVPGDYDVYEWHPSVSGAASSVSYTISHANGQTQQKINQSSNSGKWNYLGRFQFNRGTSGNVKISASGANGAVVADAIMLVHASDKEAPSSADIWPPAAPRNTDARVIDNQ
;
A
#
# COMPACT_ATOMS: atom_id res chain seq x y z
N MET A 1 75.09 7.20 8.19
CA MET A 1 75.15 7.11 6.71
C MET A 1 73.96 6.31 6.22
N ASN A 2 73.01 7.01 5.59
CA ASN A 2 72.00 6.59 4.60
C ASN A 2 71.58 5.11 4.50
N ARG A 3 70.27 4.84 4.66
CA ARG A 3 69.35 4.74 3.49
C ARG A 3 67.87 4.66 3.93
N LEU A 4 67.07 5.46 3.24
CA LEU A 4 65.60 5.53 3.22
C LEU A 4 64.93 4.16 3.02
N LYS A 5 63.73 3.99 3.59
CA LYS A 5 62.56 3.41 2.90
C LYS A 5 61.25 3.96 3.48
N LYS A 6 60.72 4.94 2.73
CA LYS A 6 59.32 5.32 2.47
C LYS A 6 58.25 5.00 3.54
N ILE A 7 57.77 6.07 4.16
CA ILE A 7 56.43 6.21 4.73
C ILE A 7 55.41 6.04 3.59
N VAL A 8 54.53 5.06 3.70
CA VAL A 8 53.33 4.96 2.86
C VAL A 8 52.30 5.90 3.49
N LEU A 9 52.15 7.07 2.89
CA LEU A 9 51.03 7.97 3.12
C LEU A 9 49.80 7.27 2.51
N VAL A 10 48.97 6.64 3.34
CA VAL A 10 47.62 6.25 2.91
C VAL A 10 46.84 7.55 2.82
N LEU A 11 46.73 8.09 1.60
CA LEU A 11 45.79 9.16 1.31
C LEU A 11 44.40 8.68 1.74
N GLY A 12 43.84 9.33 2.76
CA GLY A 12 42.41 9.29 3.01
C GLY A 12 41.70 9.83 1.78
N LEU A 13 41.07 8.92 1.03
CA LEU A 13 40.01 9.27 0.09
C LEU A 13 38.79 9.65 0.92
N LEU A 14 38.70 10.94 1.25
CA LEU A 14 37.41 11.57 1.50
C LEU A 14 36.62 11.56 0.20
N ILE A 15 35.44 10.92 0.28
CA ILE A 15 34.21 11.17 -0.47
C ILE A 15 34.27 10.90 -1.99
N PRO A 16 33.69 9.78 -2.46
CA PRO A 16 32.71 9.89 -3.52
C PRO A 16 31.45 10.54 -2.92
N THR A 17 31.04 11.61 -3.56
CA THR A 17 29.75 12.30 -3.52
C THR A 17 28.60 11.39 -3.09
N LEU A 18 27.63 11.94 -2.34
CA LEU A 18 26.27 11.41 -2.14
C LEU A 18 25.81 10.66 -3.40
N ALA A 19 26.09 9.36 -3.46
CA ALA A 19 25.35 8.46 -4.33
C ALA A 19 23.98 8.44 -3.67
N SER A 20 23.01 9.08 -4.31
CA SER A 20 21.60 8.97 -3.98
C SER A 20 21.33 7.49 -3.70
N ALA A 21 21.12 7.13 -2.43
CA ALA A 21 20.65 5.81 -2.12
C ALA A 21 19.33 5.67 -2.88
N GLN A 22 19.28 4.73 -3.82
CA GLN A 22 18.12 4.55 -4.69
C GLN A 22 16.86 4.14 -3.91
N VAL A 23 17.07 3.64 -2.69
CA VAL A 23 16.06 3.33 -1.69
C VAL A 23 16.40 4.14 -0.45
N PRO A 24 15.53 5.08 -0.05
CA PRO A 24 15.69 5.76 1.22
C PRO A 24 15.68 4.76 2.38
N ASN A 25 16.48 5.05 3.40
CA ASN A 25 16.57 4.18 4.57
C ASN A 25 15.41 4.48 5.52
N HIS A 26 14.19 4.09 5.14
CA HIS A 26 13.01 4.29 5.98
C HIS A 26 13.14 3.56 7.33
N THR A 27 12.58 4.19 8.36
CA THR A 27 12.40 3.61 9.69
C THR A 27 11.29 2.56 9.68
N TYR A 28 11.02 1.92 10.82
CA TYR A 28 9.99 0.89 10.95
C TYR A 28 8.76 1.39 11.72
N PRO A 29 7.56 0.91 11.36
CA PRO A 29 7.28 -0.03 10.27
C PRO A 29 7.44 0.63 8.89
N ARG A 30 7.87 -0.16 7.91
CA ARG A 30 7.93 0.28 6.52
C ARG A 30 6.60 -0.02 5.86
N ILE A 31 5.87 1.00 5.49
CA ILE A 31 4.50 0.88 4.97
C ILE A 31 4.46 1.18 3.49
N ALA A 32 3.62 0.45 2.78
CA ALA A 32 3.45 0.58 1.35
C ALA A 32 1.98 0.63 0.99
N ILE A 33 1.73 1.11 -0.22
CA ILE A 33 0.45 0.98 -0.90
C ILE A 33 0.68 0.29 -2.24
N TRP A 34 -0.07 -0.79 -2.45
CA TRP A 34 -0.21 -1.41 -3.76
C TRP A 34 -1.64 -1.18 -4.22
N GLN A 35 -1.79 -0.28 -5.19
CA GLN A 35 -3.10 0.17 -5.66
C GLN A 35 -3.03 0.57 -7.14
N TRP A 36 -4.01 0.19 -7.95
CA TRP A 36 -3.96 0.48 -9.39
C TRP A 36 -3.89 1.96 -9.72
N ALA A 37 -4.78 2.77 -9.17
CA ALA A 37 -4.77 4.23 -9.20
C ALA A 37 -6.06 4.71 -8.53
N GLY A 38 -6.25 6.01 -8.44
CA GLY A 38 -7.56 6.61 -8.21
C GLY A 38 -7.54 7.68 -7.15
N ALA A 39 -6.67 7.54 -6.16
CA ALA A 39 -6.58 8.50 -5.07
C ALA A 39 -5.84 9.78 -5.46
N ASP A 40 -5.96 10.81 -4.63
CA ASP A 40 -5.17 12.03 -4.73
C ASP A 40 -3.68 11.77 -4.39
N PRO A 41 -2.71 12.53 -4.95
CA PRO A 41 -1.29 12.37 -4.61
C PRO A 41 -0.99 12.41 -3.10
N SER A 42 -1.75 13.17 -2.31
CA SER A 42 -1.59 13.26 -0.86
C SER A 42 -1.90 11.95 -0.14
N TRP A 43 -2.75 11.09 -0.70
CA TRP A 43 -3.01 9.76 -0.17
C TRP A 43 -1.79 8.86 -0.31
N TYR A 44 -1.21 8.79 -1.51
CA TYR A 44 0.00 8.00 -1.77
C TYR A 44 1.20 8.49 -0.96
N ALA A 45 1.31 9.81 -0.73
CA ALA A 45 2.40 10.40 0.04
C ALA A 45 2.45 9.96 1.51
N ARG A 46 1.37 9.37 2.05
CA ARG A 46 1.33 8.81 3.41
C ARG A 46 2.17 7.53 3.56
N PHE A 47 2.59 6.92 2.45
CA PHE A 47 3.30 5.64 2.46
C PHE A 47 4.77 5.82 2.08
N ASP A 48 5.62 4.93 2.56
CA ASP A 48 7.04 4.89 2.22
C ASP A 48 7.27 4.37 0.79
N MET A 49 6.35 3.55 0.28
CA MET A 49 6.41 2.99 -1.06
C MET A 49 5.02 2.98 -1.70
N ALA A 50 4.96 3.36 -2.97
CA ALA A 50 3.77 3.24 -3.80
C ALA A 50 4.06 2.36 -5.01
N MET A 51 3.40 1.21 -5.08
CA MET A 51 3.37 0.32 -6.23
C MET A 51 2.04 0.52 -6.98
N THR A 52 2.07 1.15 -8.16
CA THR A 52 0.83 1.65 -8.82
C THR A 52 0.84 1.51 -10.35
N ARG A 53 -0.34 1.60 -10.98
CA ARG A 53 -0.47 1.76 -12.45
C ARG A 53 -0.56 3.25 -12.85
N ILE A 54 0.09 4.14 -12.09
CA ILE A 54 0.14 5.58 -12.37
C ILE A 54 1.42 5.92 -13.13
N TYR A 55 1.25 6.47 -14.34
CA TYR A 55 2.34 6.85 -15.25
C TYR A 55 2.40 8.36 -15.53
N ASP A 56 1.68 9.18 -14.75
CA ASP A 56 1.70 10.63 -14.89
C ASP A 56 2.84 11.25 -14.08
N LYS A 57 3.80 11.87 -14.76
CA LYS A 57 4.98 12.50 -14.13
C LYS A 57 4.62 13.61 -13.15
N SER A 58 3.59 14.42 -13.47
CA SER A 58 3.16 15.54 -12.63
C SER A 58 2.47 15.08 -11.35
N PHE A 59 1.71 13.98 -11.45
CA PHE A 59 1.10 13.32 -10.31
C PHE A 59 2.18 12.82 -9.32
N VAL A 60 3.16 12.08 -9.83
CA VAL A 60 4.27 11.56 -9.02
C VAL A 60 5.11 12.70 -8.41
N ALA A 61 5.33 13.78 -9.16
CA ALA A 61 6.02 14.96 -8.65
C ALA A 61 5.24 15.64 -7.51
N THR A 62 3.91 15.70 -7.59
CA THR A 62 3.05 16.23 -6.53
C THR A 62 3.15 15.38 -5.26
N ALA A 63 3.05 14.05 -5.38
CA ALA A 63 3.21 13.15 -4.23
C ALA A 63 4.58 13.33 -3.57
N ARG A 64 5.65 13.42 -4.37
CA ARG A 64 7.03 13.66 -3.89
C ARG A 64 7.25 15.03 -3.26
N SER A 65 6.45 16.03 -3.61
CA SER A 65 6.53 17.33 -2.95
C SER A 65 6.02 17.29 -1.50
N ILE A 66 5.17 16.30 -1.19
CA ILE A 66 4.63 16.05 0.15
C ILE A 66 5.54 15.08 0.90
N ASN A 67 5.93 13.98 0.27
CA ASN A 67 6.86 12.99 0.80
C ASN A 67 8.03 12.79 -0.17
N PRO A 68 9.16 13.51 0.02
CA PRO A 68 10.35 13.39 -0.83
C PRO A 68 11.02 12.02 -0.80
N GLU A 69 10.76 11.20 0.22
CA GLU A 69 11.38 9.89 0.41
C GLU A 69 10.53 8.74 -0.17
N ILE A 70 9.32 9.02 -0.69
CA ILE A 70 8.47 7.97 -1.27
C ILE A 70 9.16 7.21 -2.42
N ILE A 71 9.19 5.89 -2.30
CA ILE A 71 9.65 4.99 -3.35
C ILE A 71 8.49 4.72 -4.30
N TRP A 72 8.51 5.37 -5.47
CA TRP A 72 7.50 5.17 -6.50
C TRP A 72 7.93 4.07 -7.48
N ILE A 73 7.11 3.02 -7.59
CA ILE A 73 7.35 1.85 -8.46
C ILE A 73 6.11 1.63 -9.34
N PRO A 74 6.13 2.03 -10.62
CA PRO A 74 5.09 1.61 -11.56
C PRO A 74 5.05 0.09 -11.66
N THR A 75 3.85 -0.48 -11.81
CA THR A 75 3.64 -1.93 -11.93
C THR A 75 2.69 -2.28 -13.06
N GLN A 76 2.90 -3.45 -13.68
CA GLN A 76 2.05 -4.04 -14.72
C GLN A 76 2.09 -5.57 -14.64
N ASP A 77 1.06 -6.23 -15.17
CA ASP A 77 1.15 -7.68 -15.40
C ASP A 77 1.95 -7.95 -16.67
N PHE A 78 3.11 -8.59 -16.50
CA PHE A 78 4.00 -8.89 -17.61
C PHE A 78 3.50 -10.08 -18.42
N ASN A 79 2.57 -10.88 -17.88
CA ASN A 79 1.93 -11.98 -18.59
C ASN A 79 0.90 -11.49 -19.62
N THR A 80 0.37 -10.26 -19.51
CA THR A 80 -0.74 -9.73 -20.33
C THR A 80 -0.43 -8.38 -20.98
N SER A 81 0.83 -8.16 -21.36
CA SER A 81 1.36 -6.87 -21.85
C SER A 81 0.55 -6.10 -22.93
N TYR A 82 -0.46 -6.73 -23.56
CA TYR A 82 -1.42 -6.08 -24.45
C TYR A 82 -2.28 -4.99 -23.80
N ASP A 83 -2.54 -5.05 -22.49
CA ASP A 83 -3.35 -4.03 -21.78
C ASP A 83 -2.73 -2.62 -21.83
N PHE A 84 -1.43 -2.53 -22.15
CA PHE A 84 -0.66 -1.29 -22.01
C PHE A 84 0.19 -0.92 -23.22
N ILE A 85 0.43 -1.85 -24.15
CA ILE A 85 1.12 -1.57 -25.41
C ILE A 85 0.05 -1.21 -26.44
N PRO A 86 -0.01 0.07 -26.90
CA PRO A 86 -0.91 0.45 -27.97
C PRO A 86 -0.62 -0.40 -29.21
N ASP A 87 -1.67 -0.90 -29.86
CA ASP A 87 -1.56 -1.76 -31.06
C ASP A 87 -0.73 -3.03 -30.85
N PHE A 88 -0.92 -3.73 -29.72
CA PHE A 88 -0.23 -4.98 -29.42
C PHE A 88 -0.29 -5.99 -30.58
N PRO A 89 0.85 -6.34 -31.20
CA PRO A 89 0.87 -7.22 -32.37
C PRO A 89 0.26 -8.59 -32.12
N ASP A 90 -0.61 -9.03 -33.03
CA ASP A 90 -1.31 -10.31 -32.90
C ASP A 90 -0.36 -11.53 -32.78
N ALA A 91 0.83 -11.43 -33.40
CA ALA A 91 1.86 -12.46 -33.35
C ALA A 91 2.49 -12.67 -31.96
N TRP A 92 2.39 -11.67 -31.06
CA TRP A 92 2.95 -11.72 -29.71
C TRP A 92 1.99 -12.31 -28.67
N TYR A 93 0.78 -12.73 -29.05
CA TYR A 93 -0.06 -13.55 -28.17
C TYR A 93 0.39 -14.99 -28.19
N LEU A 94 0.39 -15.64 -27.03
CA LEU A 94 0.59 -17.08 -26.90
C LEU A 94 -0.52 -17.82 -27.66
N ARG A 95 -0.17 -18.90 -28.37
CA ARG A 95 -1.11 -19.70 -29.16
C ARG A 95 -1.23 -21.13 -28.67
N ASP A 96 -2.42 -21.70 -28.89
CA ASP A 96 -2.65 -23.13 -28.86
C ASP A 96 -2.30 -23.75 -30.24
N SER A 97 -2.26 -25.09 -30.30
CA SER A 97 -1.98 -25.84 -31.54
C SER A 97 -2.99 -25.62 -32.68
N ARG A 98 -4.10 -24.93 -32.42
CA ARG A 98 -5.13 -24.59 -33.42
C ARG A 98 -5.00 -23.14 -33.91
N GLY A 99 -4.02 -22.40 -33.41
CA GLY A 99 -3.79 -21.00 -33.71
C GLY A 99 -4.68 -20.02 -32.94
N ASN A 100 -5.46 -20.47 -31.95
CA ASN A 100 -6.23 -19.57 -31.08
C ASN A 100 -5.32 -18.95 -30.03
N LYS A 101 -5.71 -17.79 -29.50
CA LYS A 101 -5.02 -17.16 -28.37
C LYS A 101 -5.29 -17.94 -27.08
N VAL A 102 -4.26 -18.18 -26.30
CA VAL A 102 -4.40 -18.83 -24.98
C VAL A 102 -4.94 -17.82 -23.97
N GLY A 103 -6.11 -18.10 -23.40
CA GLY A 103 -6.78 -17.22 -22.44
C GLY A 103 -6.10 -17.18 -21.07
N ILE A 104 -6.24 -16.06 -20.37
CA ILE A 104 -5.88 -15.89 -18.96
C ILE A 104 -7.14 -15.57 -18.13
N HIS A 105 -7.07 -15.77 -16.82
CA HIS A 105 -8.22 -15.82 -15.91
C HIS A 105 -8.91 -14.47 -15.62
N TYR A 106 -8.49 -13.37 -16.24
CA TYR A 106 -9.02 -12.01 -15.97
C TYR A 106 -10.36 -11.71 -16.64
N GLY A 107 -10.85 -12.56 -17.54
CA GLY A 107 -12.17 -12.41 -18.15
C GLY A 107 -12.21 -12.83 -19.61
N PRO A 108 -13.36 -12.65 -20.27
CA PRO A 108 -13.45 -12.81 -21.71
C PRO A 108 -12.48 -11.85 -22.40
N ASP A 109 -11.85 -12.32 -23.48
CA ASP A 109 -10.88 -11.56 -24.28
C ASP A 109 -9.57 -11.16 -23.58
N SER A 110 -9.25 -11.80 -22.44
CA SER A 110 -7.93 -11.68 -21.80
C SER A 110 -7.01 -12.81 -22.23
N TYR A 111 -5.80 -12.50 -22.69
CA TYR A 111 -4.88 -13.49 -23.26
C TYR A 111 -3.44 -13.37 -22.76
N TYR A 112 -2.74 -14.50 -22.73
CA TYR A 112 -1.31 -14.52 -22.46
C TYR A 112 -0.50 -13.87 -23.59
N ALA A 113 0.47 -13.06 -23.20
CA ALA A 113 1.57 -12.62 -24.04
C ALA A 113 2.61 -13.75 -24.13
N ASP A 114 3.20 -13.94 -25.30
CA ASP A 114 4.19 -14.98 -25.56
C ASP A 114 5.57 -14.53 -25.08
N LEU A 115 5.91 -14.89 -23.83
CA LEU A 115 7.20 -14.58 -23.21
C LEU A 115 8.26 -15.64 -23.49
N SER A 116 7.99 -16.63 -24.35
CA SER A 116 8.98 -17.64 -24.71
C SER A 116 10.10 -17.06 -25.57
N ASP A 117 11.25 -17.72 -25.57
CA ASP A 117 12.35 -17.40 -26.49
C ASP A 117 12.02 -17.72 -27.97
N LEU A 118 10.95 -18.47 -28.23
CA LEU A 118 10.42 -18.82 -29.55
C LEU A 118 9.35 -17.84 -30.08
N CYS A 119 8.93 -16.87 -29.26
CA CYS A 119 7.92 -15.86 -29.63
C CYS A 119 8.17 -15.28 -31.03
N ALA A 120 7.10 -15.16 -31.82
CA ALA A 120 7.18 -14.68 -33.20
C ALA A 120 7.73 -13.25 -33.30
N ARG A 121 8.50 -12.98 -34.37
CA ARG A 121 9.06 -11.65 -34.62
C ARG A 121 8.07 -10.76 -35.37
N VAL A 122 7.95 -9.52 -34.90
CA VAL A 122 7.27 -8.41 -35.58
C VAL A 122 8.29 -7.29 -35.73
N ASN A 123 8.47 -6.77 -36.95
CA ASN A 123 9.53 -5.80 -37.27
C ASN A 123 10.93 -6.25 -36.79
N ASN A 124 11.21 -7.55 -36.93
CA ASN A 124 12.45 -8.22 -36.50
C ASN A 124 12.68 -8.28 -34.97
N GLN A 125 11.68 -7.94 -34.14
CA GLN A 125 11.74 -8.05 -32.68
C GLN A 125 10.70 -9.07 -32.17
N ARG A 126 11.10 -9.89 -31.20
CA ARG A 126 10.16 -10.66 -30.38
C ARG A 126 9.60 -9.76 -29.28
N LEU A 127 8.52 -10.19 -28.62
CA LEU A 127 8.00 -9.46 -27.46
C LEU A 127 9.08 -9.25 -26.39
N ILE A 128 9.83 -10.30 -26.04
CA ILE A 128 10.90 -10.23 -25.03
C ILE A 128 12.09 -9.35 -25.43
N ASP A 129 12.18 -8.95 -26.71
CA ASP A 129 13.14 -7.94 -27.17
C ASP A 129 12.57 -6.52 -26.93
N TYR A 130 11.31 -6.27 -27.27
CA TYR A 130 10.67 -4.95 -27.17
C TYR A 130 10.27 -4.58 -25.74
N TYR A 131 9.70 -5.52 -24.99
CA TYR A 131 9.02 -5.23 -23.73
C TYR A 131 9.94 -4.63 -22.64
N PRO A 132 11.20 -5.08 -22.48
CA PRO A 132 12.15 -4.41 -21.60
C PRO A 132 12.38 -2.92 -21.92
N GLU A 133 12.41 -2.55 -23.21
CA GLU A 133 12.61 -1.16 -23.65
C GLU A 133 11.40 -0.31 -23.26
N PHE A 134 10.19 -0.85 -23.44
CA PHE A 134 8.96 -0.21 -23.03
C PHE A 134 8.90 0.00 -21.50
N LEU A 135 9.17 -1.04 -20.71
CA LEU A 135 9.17 -0.94 -19.24
C LEU A 135 10.21 0.06 -18.72
N ALA A 136 11.42 0.06 -19.30
CA ALA A 136 12.45 1.03 -18.97
C ALA A 136 12.02 2.47 -19.33
N SER A 137 11.34 2.65 -20.46
CA SER A 137 10.80 3.95 -20.86
C SER A 137 9.78 4.50 -19.86
N ILE A 138 8.93 3.64 -19.29
CA ILE A 138 7.96 4.02 -18.25
C ILE A 138 8.70 4.50 -17.02
N ALA A 139 9.61 3.68 -16.47
CA ALA A 139 10.36 4.03 -15.27
C ALA A 139 11.12 5.36 -15.43
N ASN A 140 11.69 5.60 -16.61
CA ASN A 140 12.42 6.83 -16.90
C ASN A 140 11.50 8.05 -17.10
N SER A 141 10.35 7.89 -17.77
CA SER A 141 9.46 9.02 -18.09
C SER A 141 8.89 9.70 -16.84
N ILE A 142 8.59 8.93 -15.78
CA ILE A 142 8.09 9.44 -14.50
C ILE A 142 9.17 9.59 -13.43
N ASN A 143 10.44 9.34 -13.77
CA ASN A 143 11.55 9.29 -12.82
C ASN A 143 11.26 8.34 -11.63
N ALA A 144 10.77 7.13 -11.91
CA ALA A 144 10.50 6.11 -10.89
C ALA A 144 11.79 5.56 -10.27
N ALA A 145 11.66 4.99 -9.06
CA ALA A 145 12.76 4.27 -8.40
C ALA A 145 13.07 2.93 -9.09
N GLY A 146 12.10 2.38 -9.84
CA GLY A 146 12.21 1.10 -10.53
C GLY A 146 10.95 0.72 -11.29
N ILE A 147 10.75 -0.58 -11.48
CA ILE A 147 9.56 -1.21 -12.06
C ILE A 147 9.20 -2.46 -11.23
N ALA A 148 7.91 -2.77 -11.14
CA ALA A 148 7.43 -4.03 -10.57
C ALA A 148 6.57 -4.79 -11.58
N SER A 149 6.48 -6.10 -11.42
CA SER A 149 5.42 -6.89 -12.04
C SER A 149 4.29 -7.17 -11.05
N ASP A 150 3.05 -7.02 -11.51
CA ASP A 150 1.83 -7.57 -10.91
C ASP A 150 1.77 -9.08 -11.13
N GLY A 151 2.24 -9.53 -12.29
CA GLY A 151 2.43 -10.94 -12.62
C GLY A 151 3.63 -11.12 -13.55
N LEU A 152 4.43 -12.15 -13.31
CA LEU A 152 5.48 -12.64 -14.21
C LEU A 152 5.71 -14.13 -13.94
N TYR A 153 4.97 -14.99 -14.62
CA TYR A 153 5.04 -16.42 -14.35
C TYR A 153 6.35 -17.02 -14.86
N TYR A 154 6.97 -17.84 -14.02
CA TYR A 154 8.23 -18.51 -14.29
C TYR A 154 8.09 -20.03 -14.09
N LYS A 155 9.19 -20.75 -13.85
CA LYS A 155 9.22 -22.22 -13.85
C LYS A 155 8.26 -22.81 -12.84
N GLY A 156 8.31 -22.36 -11.59
CA GLY A 156 7.50 -22.89 -10.50
C GLY A 156 6.02 -22.73 -10.81
N HIS A 157 5.58 -21.54 -11.21
CA HIS A 157 4.18 -21.31 -11.56
C HIS A 157 3.68 -22.31 -12.61
N LEU A 158 4.44 -22.48 -13.69
CA LEU A 158 4.09 -23.41 -14.78
C LEU A 158 4.20 -24.89 -14.36
N GLN A 159 4.89 -25.22 -13.27
CA GLN A 159 4.91 -26.59 -12.75
C GLN A 159 3.57 -27.02 -12.17
N TRP A 160 2.76 -26.12 -11.61
CA TRP A 160 1.45 -26.49 -11.06
C TRP A 160 0.27 -25.92 -11.87
N ASN A 161 0.51 -24.91 -12.71
CA ASN A 161 -0.51 -24.26 -13.53
C ASN A 161 -0.09 -24.21 -15.01
N MET A 162 0.08 -25.39 -15.62
CA MET A 162 0.40 -25.52 -17.05
C MET A 162 -0.87 -25.42 -17.90
N TRP A 163 -0.77 -24.80 -19.08
CA TRP A 163 -1.84 -24.79 -20.07
C TRP A 163 -2.21 -26.21 -20.53
N SER A 164 -3.42 -26.43 -21.04
CA SER A 164 -3.81 -27.72 -21.60
C SER A 164 -3.39 -27.91 -23.06
N ASP A 165 -3.17 -26.80 -23.77
CA ASP A 165 -2.76 -26.75 -25.18
C ASP A 165 -1.94 -25.48 -25.39
N VAL A 166 -0.72 -25.64 -25.94
CA VAL A 166 0.22 -24.56 -26.21
C VAL A 166 1.10 -24.94 -27.40
N ASP A 167 1.42 -23.95 -28.23
CA ASP A 167 2.21 -24.06 -29.45
C ASP A 167 3.16 -22.84 -29.54
N LEU A 168 4.30 -22.96 -28.87
CA LEU A 168 5.37 -21.96 -28.78
C LEU A 168 6.10 -21.83 -30.12
N ASP A 169 6.36 -22.94 -30.82
CA ASP A 169 7.12 -22.94 -32.08
C ASP A 169 6.26 -22.66 -33.33
N ARG A 170 4.94 -22.59 -33.16
CA ARG A 170 3.92 -22.28 -34.19
C ARG A 170 3.83 -23.33 -35.29
N ASN A 171 4.09 -24.61 -34.97
CA ASN A 171 4.04 -25.69 -35.94
C ASN A 171 2.64 -26.33 -36.11
N GLY A 172 1.65 -25.91 -35.30
CA GLY A 172 0.29 -26.44 -35.32
C GLY A 172 0.11 -27.75 -34.54
N VAL A 173 1.05 -28.11 -33.68
CA VAL A 173 1.03 -29.27 -32.79
C VAL A 173 1.13 -28.79 -31.35
N ASN A 174 0.51 -29.51 -30.42
CA ASN A 174 0.57 -29.18 -29.01
C ASN A 174 1.91 -29.61 -28.43
N ASP A 175 2.74 -28.65 -27.99
CA ASP A 175 4.10 -28.88 -27.49
C ASP A 175 4.15 -29.81 -26.27
N LEU A 176 3.08 -29.85 -25.47
CA LEU A 176 2.99 -30.75 -24.32
C LEU A 176 2.93 -32.22 -24.75
N GLN A 177 2.40 -32.49 -25.95
CA GLN A 177 2.34 -33.83 -26.54
C GLN A 177 3.57 -34.12 -27.38
N GLU A 178 4.09 -33.12 -28.09
CA GLU A 178 5.25 -33.29 -28.98
C GLU A 178 6.58 -33.40 -28.20
N HIS A 179 6.83 -32.46 -27.29
CA HIS A 179 8.10 -32.30 -26.60
C HIS A 179 8.01 -32.58 -25.10
N GLY A 180 6.82 -32.41 -24.53
CA GLY A 180 6.56 -32.59 -23.10
C GLY A 180 6.66 -31.29 -22.31
N LYS A 181 6.18 -31.36 -21.06
CA LYS A 181 6.03 -30.20 -20.18
C LYS A 181 7.33 -29.46 -19.89
N ASP A 182 8.42 -30.18 -19.66
CA ASP A 182 9.70 -29.57 -19.27
C ASP A 182 10.27 -28.70 -20.40
N TRP A 183 10.10 -29.14 -21.65
CA TRP A 183 10.52 -28.36 -22.82
C TRP A 183 9.81 -27.01 -22.91
N VAL A 184 8.48 -27.00 -22.71
CA VAL A 184 7.68 -25.75 -22.68
C VAL A 184 8.17 -24.82 -21.57
N ILE A 185 8.41 -25.37 -20.37
CA ILE A 185 8.89 -24.61 -19.22
C ILE A 185 10.28 -24.03 -19.47
N GLU A 186 11.18 -24.78 -20.10
CA GLU A 186 12.54 -24.34 -20.42
C GLU A 186 12.55 -23.18 -21.42
N HIS A 187 11.77 -23.26 -22.51
CA HIS A 187 11.66 -22.19 -23.51
C HIS A 187 10.97 -20.94 -22.96
N TRP A 188 9.93 -21.10 -22.15
CA TRP A 188 9.31 -19.99 -21.45
C TRP A 188 10.29 -19.31 -20.50
N ALA A 189 10.98 -20.10 -19.68
CA ALA A 189 11.95 -19.59 -18.72
C ALA A 189 13.12 -18.88 -19.39
N ALA A 190 13.64 -19.42 -20.49
CA ALA A 190 14.71 -18.80 -21.26
C ALA A 190 14.31 -17.41 -21.77
N GLY A 191 13.05 -17.26 -22.21
CA GLY A 191 12.53 -15.96 -22.63
C GLY A 191 12.34 -14.98 -21.47
N VAL A 192 11.83 -15.41 -20.32
CA VAL A 192 11.74 -14.59 -19.09
C VAL A 192 13.11 -14.16 -18.59
N ASP A 193 14.09 -15.07 -18.56
CA ASP A 193 15.46 -14.77 -18.16
C ASP A 193 16.08 -13.76 -19.15
N PHE A 194 15.88 -13.91 -20.45
CA PHE A 194 16.34 -12.94 -21.45
C PHE A 194 15.71 -11.56 -21.25
N LEU A 195 14.39 -11.50 -21.03
CA LEU A 195 13.65 -10.26 -20.76
C LEU A 195 14.24 -9.53 -19.55
N LEU A 196 14.43 -10.23 -18.42
CA LEU A 196 14.93 -9.64 -17.18
C LEU A 196 16.40 -9.21 -17.28
N ASN A 197 17.24 -9.97 -17.99
CA ASN A 197 18.62 -9.56 -18.27
C ASN A 197 18.65 -8.25 -19.05
N LYS A 198 17.92 -8.18 -20.17
CA LYS A 198 17.85 -6.96 -20.98
C LYS A 198 17.27 -5.79 -20.19
N LEU A 199 16.24 -6.03 -19.38
CA LEU A 199 15.63 -5.00 -18.54
C LEU A 199 16.62 -4.47 -17.49
N ARG A 200 17.39 -5.34 -16.85
CA ARG A 200 18.46 -4.96 -15.92
C ARG A 200 19.52 -4.11 -16.61
N ASP A 201 19.97 -4.49 -17.80
CA ASP A 201 20.94 -3.70 -18.57
C ASP A 201 20.43 -2.28 -18.88
N LEU A 202 19.14 -2.15 -19.21
CA LEU A 202 18.51 -0.87 -19.53
C LEU A 202 18.27 0.01 -18.29
N LEU A 203 17.93 -0.60 -17.15
CA LEU A 203 17.58 0.08 -15.92
C LEU A 203 18.79 0.40 -15.03
N GLY A 204 19.91 -0.31 -15.22
CA GLY A 204 21.11 -0.19 -14.41
C GLY A 204 20.79 -0.49 -12.95
N ASP A 205 21.04 0.48 -12.07
CA ASP A 205 20.84 0.30 -10.63
C ASP A 205 19.34 0.27 -10.25
N LYS A 206 18.43 0.82 -11.06
CA LYS A 206 16.97 0.95 -10.77
C LYS A 206 16.34 -0.35 -10.27
N LEU A 207 15.35 -0.24 -9.39
CA LEU A 207 14.76 -1.42 -8.76
C LEU A 207 13.98 -2.26 -9.77
N ILE A 208 14.08 -3.58 -9.65
CA ILE A 208 13.20 -4.52 -10.33
C ILE A 208 12.56 -5.43 -9.28
N MET A 209 11.24 -5.36 -9.14
CA MET A 209 10.46 -6.25 -8.28
C MET A 209 9.59 -7.16 -9.13
N ILE A 210 9.37 -8.40 -8.68
CA ILE A 210 8.51 -9.33 -9.41
C ILE A 210 7.50 -10.00 -8.49
N ASN A 211 6.28 -10.17 -8.99
CA ASN A 211 5.31 -11.14 -8.48
C ASN A 211 5.30 -12.34 -9.44
N SER A 212 5.92 -13.46 -9.05
CA SER A 212 6.01 -14.64 -9.92
C SER A 212 4.94 -15.69 -9.64
N GLY A 213 4.04 -15.45 -8.67
CA GLY A 213 3.06 -16.44 -8.18
C GLY A 213 3.70 -17.75 -7.73
N SER A 214 4.99 -17.74 -7.37
CA SER A 214 5.82 -18.92 -7.16
C SER A 214 7.07 -18.59 -6.34
N SER A 215 7.78 -19.62 -5.85
CA SER A 215 8.94 -19.44 -4.96
C SER A 215 10.28 -19.34 -5.70
N ASP A 216 10.34 -19.76 -6.94
CA ASP A 216 11.55 -19.74 -7.75
C ASP A 216 11.99 -18.33 -8.14
N THR A 217 13.25 -18.23 -8.55
CA THR A 217 13.94 -16.96 -8.83
C THR A 217 14.47 -16.97 -10.26
N PRO A 218 13.99 -16.06 -11.13
CA PRO A 218 14.55 -15.90 -12.47
C PRO A 218 15.95 -15.29 -12.42
N GLY A 219 16.90 -15.95 -13.08
CA GLY A 219 18.32 -15.58 -13.10
C GLY A 219 18.99 -15.41 -11.73
N GLU A 220 20.30 -15.17 -11.73
CA GLU A 220 21.03 -14.76 -10.52
C GLU A 220 21.14 -13.22 -10.49
N PHE A 221 20.73 -12.59 -9.37
CA PHE A 221 20.90 -11.15 -9.13
C PHE A 221 20.27 -10.21 -10.19
N LEU A 222 19.21 -10.63 -10.88
CA LEU A 222 18.51 -9.77 -11.85
C LEU A 222 17.46 -8.86 -11.19
N VAL A 223 16.80 -9.34 -10.14
CA VAL A 223 15.72 -8.62 -9.44
C VAL A 223 16.19 -8.20 -8.05
N ASN A 224 15.68 -7.07 -7.55
CA ASN A 224 15.95 -6.58 -6.19
C ASN A 224 15.06 -7.27 -5.15
N GLY A 225 13.93 -7.82 -5.55
CA GLY A 225 13.15 -8.71 -4.71
C GLY A 225 11.73 -8.90 -5.21
N TYR A 226 10.81 -9.19 -4.29
CA TYR A 226 9.54 -9.83 -4.62
C TYR A 226 8.36 -9.13 -3.98
N VAL A 227 7.24 -9.22 -4.69
CA VAL A 227 5.92 -8.92 -4.15
C VAL A 227 5.29 -10.24 -3.72
N HIS A 228 4.82 -10.31 -2.48
CA HIS A 228 4.12 -11.46 -1.94
C HIS A 228 2.66 -11.10 -1.72
N GLU A 229 1.81 -11.59 -2.61
CA GLU A 229 0.37 -11.36 -2.65
C GLU A 229 -0.39 -12.41 -1.83
N TYR A 230 -1.53 -11.99 -1.27
CA TYR A 230 -2.43 -12.75 -0.39
C TYR A 230 -1.73 -13.45 0.78
N GLY A 231 -0.58 -12.91 1.20
CA GLY A 231 0.20 -13.49 2.28
C GLY A 231 -0.22 -12.92 3.62
N GLY A 232 0.02 -13.64 4.70
CA GLY A 232 -0.27 -13.13 6.04
C GLY A 232 -0.17 -14.26 7.04
N ALA A 233 -1.16 -15.14 7.00
CA ALA A 233 -1.06 -16.46 7.63
C ALA A 233 0.14 -17.24 7.07
N VAL A 234 0.69 -18.13 7.89
CA VAL A 234 1.91 -18.89 7.61
C VAL A 234 1.60 -20.38 7.63
N GLY A 235 2.05 -21.12 6.62
CA GLY A 235 1.94 -22.59 6.63
C GLY A 235 2.97 -23.21 7.59
N ASP A 236 4.22 -22.83 7.41
CA ASP A 236 5.35 -23.18 8.28
C ASP A 236 6.24 -21.94 8.47
N TRP A 237 6.21 -21.38 9.68
CA TRP A 237 6.98 -20.18 10.00
C TRP A 237 8.50 -20.40 9.93
N SER A 238 8.98 -21.58 10.35
CA SER A 238 10.41 -21.88 10.35
C SER A 238 10.94 -21.95 8.93
N TRP A 239 10.19 -22.60 8.03
CA TRP A 239 10.49 -22.63 6.60
C TRP A 239 10.40 -21.23 5.99
N GLU A 240 9.27 -20.53 6.16
CA GLU A 240 9.01 -19.22 5.54
C GLU A 240 10.10 -18.22 5.93
N ARG A 241 10.44 -18.13 7.23
CA ARG A 241 11.55 -17.29 7.70
C ARG A 241 12.86 -17.63 7.01
N SER A 242 13.24 -18.90 7.02
CA SER A 242 14.56 -19.32 6.52
C SER A 242 14.67 -19.07 5.02
N TYR A 243 13.60 -19.38 4.29
CA TYR A 243 13.47 -19.15 2.87
C TYR A 243 13.61 -17.66 2.52
N TRP A 244 12.87 -16.78 3.19
CA TRP A 244 12.88 -15.36 2.83
C TRP A 244 14.13 -14.61 3.29
N LEU A 245 14.71 -14.97 4.44
CA LEU A 245 16.01 -14.44 4.86
C LEU A 245 17.14 -14.92 3.93
N GLY A 246 17.03 -16.13 3.37
CA GLY A 246 17.93 -16.63 2.34
C GLY A 246 17.76 -15.86 1.03
N LYS A 247 16.51 -15.70 0.58
CA LYS A 247 16.17 -14.99 -0.66
C LYS A 247 16.67 -13.55 -0.66
N ALA A 248 16.58 -12.83 0.45
CA ALA A 248 17.11 -11.46 0.58
C ALA A 248 18.64 -11.34 0.34
N LYS A 249 19.39 -12.44 0.48
CA LYS A 249 20.84 -12.48 0.20
C LYS A 249 21.18 -12.80 -1.26
N ASN A 250 20.23 -13.37 -2.00
CA ASN A 250 20.41 -13.90 -3.35
C ASN A 250 19.66 -13.09 -4.42
N VAL A 251 19.44 -11.80 -4.15
CA VAL A 251 18.81 -10.82 -5.04
C VAL A 251 19.74 -9.62 -5.22
N GLN A 252 19.53 -8.85 -6.27
CA GLN A 252 20.24 -7.61 -6.52
C GLN A 252 20.10 -6.67 -5.31
N GLN A 253 21.20 -6.06 -4.90
CA GLN A 253 21.21 -5.15 -3.76
C GLN A 253 20.87 -3.72 -4.22
N PRO A 254 20.15 -2.91 -3.40
CA PRO A 254 19.57 -3.28 -2.13
C PRO A 254 18.34 -4.21 -2.29
N PRO A 255 18.10 -5.13 -1.33
CA PRO A 255 16.99 -6.05 -1.39
C PRO A 255 15.70 -5.32 -1.02
N ILE A 256 14.62 -5.57 -1.76
CA ILE A 256 13.34 -4.91 -1.54
C ILE A 256 12.17 -5.89 -1.70
N PHE A 257 11.32 -5.95 -0.69
CA PHE A 257 10.22 -6.91 -0.64
C PHE A 257 8.96 -6.20 -0.16
N LEU A 258 7.85 -6.51 -0.81
CA LEU A 258 6.53 -6.04 -0.44
C LEU A 258 5.69 -7.23 0.02
N GLN A 259 5.14 -7.13 1.22
CA GLN A 259 4.10 -8.03 1.71
C GLN A 259 2.75 -7.33 1.53
N GLN A 260 1.91 -7.86 0.65
CA GLN A 260 0.48 -7.54 0.63
C GLN A 260 -0.24 -8.58 1.48
N SER A 261 -1.18 -8.10 2.29
CA SER A 261 -1.90 -8.93 3.24
C SER A 261 -3.37 -8.55 3.29
N ASN A 262 -4.19 -9.58 3.39
CA ASN A 262 -5.61 -9.54 3.68
C ASN A 262 -5.97 -10.87 4.36
N PRO A 263 -7.03 -10.91 5.18
CA PRO A 263 -7.45 -12.15 5.79
C PRO A 263 -7.96 -13.13 4.73
N ASP A 264 -7.66 -14.42 4.91
CA ASP A 264 -8.22 -15.49 4.08
C ASP A 264 -9.73 -15.59 4.33
N GLN A 265 -10.54 -15.80 3.29
CA GLN A 265 -12.00 -15.96 3.43
C GLN A 265 -12.40 -17.17 4.32
N ARG A 266 -11.51 -18.14 4.53
CA ARG A 266 -11.71 -19.28 5.45
C ARG A 266 -11.09 -19.06 6.81
N ASP A 267 -10.45 -17.92 7.06
CA ASP A 267 -10.01 -17.57 8.39
C ASP A 267 -11.27 -17.50 9.29
N PRO A 268 -11.35 -18.33 10.34
CA PRO A 268 -12.54 -18.44 11.18
C PRO A 268 -12.79 -17.20 12.05
N THR A 269 -11.83 -16.28 12.11
CA THR A 269 -11.92 -15.04 12.90
C THR A 269 -12.45 -13.86 12.10
N THR A 270 -12.55 -13.99 10.78
CA THR A 270 -13.13 -12.97 9.91
C THR A 270 -14.57 -13.31 9.56
N ALA A 271 -15.50 -12.45 9.97
CA ALA A 271 -16.91 -12.54 9.54
C ALA A 271 -17.12 -12.12 8.07
N ASP A 272 -16.09 -11.56 7.45
CA ASP A 272 -15.85 -11.09 6.07
C ASP A 272 -14.41 -10.54 6.13
N PRO A 273 -13.52 -10.57 5.11
CA PRO A 273 -12.17 -9.97 5.19
C PRO A 273 -12.20 -8.42 5.23
N SER A 274 -12.83 -7.89 6.27
CA SER A 274 -13.05 -6.46 6.46
C SER A 274 -11.80 -5.77 6.98
N LYS A 275 -11.78 -4.46 6.75
CA LYS A 275 -10.78 -3.50 7.28
C LYS A 275 -10.61 -3.55 8.80
N ASN A 276 -11.51 -4.23 9.53
CA ASN A 276 -11.54 -4.31 10.98
C ASN A 276 -10.83 -5.55 11.57
N SER A 277 -10.13 -6.33 10.74
CA SER A 277 -9.38 -7.52 11.15
C SER A 277 -8.04 -7.15 11.83
N LEU A 278 -8.10 -6.33 12.89
CA LEU A 278 -6.93 -5.66 13.47
C LEU A 278 -5.86 -6.61 14.00
N ALA A 279 -6.24 -7.74 14.60
CA ALA A 279 -5.28 -8.73 15.08
C ALA A 279 -4.47 -9.35 13.93
N PHE A 280 -5.15 -9.74 12.86
CA PHE A 280 -4.51 -10.27 11.66
C PHE A 280 -3.63 -9.21 10.99
N MET A 281 -4.12 -7.96 10.86
CA MET A 281 -3.34 -6.84 10.33
C MET A 281 -2.05 -6.63 11.12
N ARG A 282 -2.12 -6.58 12.46
CA ARG A 282 -0.92 -6.45 13.32
C ARG A 282 0.02 -7.64 13.19
N PHE A 283 -0.51 -8.85 13.10
CA PHE A 283 0.28 -10.07 12.91
C PHE A 283 1.10 -10.01 11.61
N SER A 284 0.47 -9.66 10.49
CA SER A 284 1.16 -9.56 9.20
C SER A 284 2.08 -8.34 9.09
N LEU A 285 1.72 -7.22 9.73
CA LEU A 285 2.59 -6.05 9.86
C LEU A 285 3.87 -6.42 10.63
N VAL A 286 3.75 -7.01 11.81
CA VAL A 286 4.91 -7.39 12.62
C VAL A 286 5.72 -8.48 11.94
N LYS A 287 5.09 -9.46 11.26
CA LYS A 287 5.81 -10.42 10.41
C LYS A 287 6.68 -9.70 9.38
N SER A 288 6.16 -8.66 8.74
CA SER A 288 6.90 -7.84 7.78
C SER A 288 8.06 -7.09 8.42
N MET A 289 7.88 -6.52 9.62
CA MET A 289 8.96 -5.89 10.39
C MET A 289 10.07 -6.88 10.78
N LEU A 290 9.71 -8.10 11.17
CA LEU A 290 10.64 -9.18 11.51
C LEU A 290 11.46 -9.65 10.31
N LEU A 291 10.86 -9.64 9.12
CA LEU A 291 11.52 -10.03 7.86
C LEU A 291 12.18 -8.85 7.13
N GLY A 292 11.93 -7.61 7.57
CA GLY A 292 12.51 -6.40 6.99
C GLY A 292 11.85 -5.94 5.69
N ARG A 293 10.52 -6.13 5.55
CA ARG A 293 9.75 -5.82 4.35
C ARG A 293 8.96 -4.52 4.45
N TYR A 294 8.56 -4.02 3.30
CA TYR A 294 7.43 -3.09 3.19
C TYR A 294 6.12 -3.86 3.31
N TYR A 295 5.10 -3.21 3.89
CA TYR A 295 3.83 -3.84 4.21
C TYR A 295 2.64 -3.03 3.70
N THR A 296 1.69 -3.69 3.06
CA THR A 296 0.38 -3.13 2.70
C THR A 296 -0.72 -4.06 3.18
N PHE A 297 -1.83 -3.48 3.64
CA PHE A 297 -3.02 -4.23 4.04
C PHE A 297 -4.23 -3.80 3.22
N GLU A 298 -4.85 -4.78 2.58
CA GLU A 298 -5.93 -4.55 1.62
C GLU A 298 -7.30 -4.90 2.22
N HIS A 299 -8.32 -4.14 1.85
CA HIS A 299 -9.71 -4.50 2.10
C HIS A 299 -10.23 -5.48 1.06
N VAL A 300 -10.76 -6.62 1.50
CA VAL A 300 -11.41 -7.57 0.59
C VAL A 300 -12.75 -7.99 1.20
N ASP A 301 -13.86 -7.38 0.78
CA ASP A 301 -15.22 -7.73 1.24
C ASP A 301 -15.93 -8.71 0.28
N GLY A 302 -15.17 -9.38 -0.57
CA GLY A 302 -15.69 -10.25 -1.63
C GLY A 302 -16.48 -9.51 -2.73
N LYS A 303 -16.54 -8.18 -2.70
CA LYS A 303 -17.21 -7.33 -3.71
C LYS A 303 -16.22 -6.38 -4.39
N SER A 304 -15.21 -5.93 -3.66
CA SER A 304 -14.10 -5.14 -4.20
C SER A 304 -13.16 -6.00 -5.03
N PRO A 305 -12.75 -5.56 -6.24
CA PRO A 305 -11.65 -6.16 -6.96
C PRO A 305 -10.30 -5.86 -6.29
N ASP A 306 -9.29 -6.68 -6.60
CA ASP A 306 -7.96 -6.59 -6.02
C ASP A 306 -7.19 -5.32 -6.39
N HIS A 307 -6.50 -4.76 -5.40
CA HIS A 307 -5.67 -3.55 -5.41
C HIS A 307 -6.45 -2.26 -5.67
N PHE A 308 -7.71 -2.21 -5.25
CA PHE A 308 -8.56 -1.01 -5.35
C PHE A 308 -8.60 -0.22 -4.05
N TRP A 309 -8.66 -0.89 -2.89
CA TRP A 309 -8.87 -0.25 -1.59
C TRP A 309 -7.84 -0.70 -0.54
N ASN A 310 -6.99 0.24 -0.14
CA ASN A 310 -6.02 0.03 0.93
C ASN A 310 -6.44 0.90 2.11
N ASN A 311 -6.42 0.34 3.30
CA ASN A 311 -6.74 1.09 4.52
C ASN A 311 -5.48 1.62 5.18
N TYR A 312 -5.68 2.58 6.09
CA TYR A 312 -4.64 3.14 6.93
C TYR A 312 -4.92 2.83 8.40
N TYR A 313 -3.88 2.47 9.15
CA TYR A 313 -3.99 1.95 10.51
C TYR A 313 -3.15 2.75 11.49
N ASP A 314 -3.54 2.80 12.77
CA ASP A 314 -2.78 3.53 13.79
C ASP A 314 -1.32 3.06 13.86
N GLU A 315 -1.09 1.77 13.69
CA GLU A 315 0.24 1.17 13.71
C GLU A 315 1.15 1.63 12.57
N PHE A 316 0.59 2.24 11.51
CA PHE A 316 1.36 2.76 10.38
C PHE A 316 2.05 4.09 10.71
N ASP A 317 1.52 4.87 11.66
CA ASP A 317 2.11 6.14 12.11
C ASP A 317 3.13 5.95 13.26
N VAL A 318 3.44 4.69 13.61
CA VAL A 318 4.48 4.38 14.59
C VAL A 318 5.86 4.63 13.98
N ASP A 319 6.80 5.17 14.76
CA ASP A 319 8.21 5.18 14.40
C ASP A 319 9.05 4.52 15.51
N VAL A 320 9.50 3.29 15.27
CA VAL A 320 10.44 2.57 16.16
C VAL A 320 11.89 2.70 15.70
N GLY A 321 12.20 3.47 14.65
CA GLY A 321 13.56 3.66 14.15
C GLY A 321 14.09 2.44 13.37
N HIS A 322 15.40 2.18 13.49
CA HIS A 322 16.05 1.08 12.78
C HIS A 322 16.24 -0.16 13.66
N PRO A 323 16.47 -1.35 13.08
CA PRO A 323 16.71 -2.56 13.85
C PRO A 323 17.95 -2.43 14.76
N ALA A 324 17.74 -2.61 16.06
CA ALA A 324 18.80 -2.68 17.07
C ALA A 324 19.27 -4.12 17.31
N SER A 325 18.54 -5.12 16.78
CA SER A 325 18.89 -6.53 16.85
C SER A 325 18.47 -7.31 15.61
N GLY A 326 19.01 -8.52 15.44
CA GLY A 326 18.37 -9.55 14.64
C GLY A 326 17.01 -9.95 15.24
N MET A 327 16.20 -10.68 14.47
CA MET A 327 15.00 -11.32 15.03
C MET A 327 15.41 -12.47 15.97
N GLN A 328 14.74 -12.59 17.12
CA GLN A 328 15.06 -13.51 18.20
C GLN A 328 13.81 -14.27 18.65
N LYS A 329 14.01 -15.54 19.06
CA LYS A 329 12.95 -16.37 19.61
C LYS A 329 12.68 -15.94 21.05
N VAL A 330 11.43 -15.61 21.36
CA VAL A 330 10.96 -15.29 22.71
C VAL A 330 10.49 -16.57 23.41
N LYS A 331 9.62 -17.32 22.73
CA LYS A 331 9.07 -18.63 23.15
C LYS A 331 8.92 -19.54 21.93
N ALA A 332 8.40 -20.75 22.12
CA ALA A 332 7.99 -21.61 21.01
C ALA A 332 7.08 -20.83 20.05
N GLU A 333 7.51 -20.66 18.81
CA GLU A 333 6.83 -19.90 17.76
C GLU A 333 6.41 -18.45 18.09
N VAL A 334 7.02 -17.83 19.11
CA VAL A 334 6.87 -16.39 19.39
C VAL A 334 8.21 -15.72 19.13
N TRP A 335 8.19 -14.67 18.31
CA TRP A 335 9.40 -14.01 17.81
C TRP A 335 9.33 -12.51 18.01
N ALA A 336 10.50 -11.91 18.29
CA ALA A 336 10.63 -10.47 18.48
C ALA A 336 11.83 -9.91 17.72
N ARG A 337 11.77 -8.63 17.37
CA ARG A 337 12.93 -7.85 16.92
C ARG A 337 12.93 -6.51 17.64
N PHE A 338 14.09 -6.13 18.17
CA PHE A 338 14.29 -4.84 18.81
C PHE A 338 14.70 -3.80 17.78
N PHE A 339 14.24 -2.58 18.03
CA PHE A 339 14.52 -1.39 17.25
C PHE A 339 14.96 -0.27 18.19
N ASP A 340 15.52 0.81 17.64
CA ASP A 340 16.02 1.94 18.43
C ASP A 340 14.95 2.51 19.39
N GLY A 341 13.71 2.61 18.92
CA GLY A 341 12.56 3.17 19.62
C GLY A 341 11.63 2.16 20.29
N GLY A 342 11.81 0.85 20.08
CA GLY A 342 10.80 -0.13 20.49
C GLY A 342 11.13 -1.60 20.21
N VAL A 343 10.10 -2.44 20.25
CA VAL A 343 10.17 -3.87 19.94
C VAL A 343 8.89 -4.30 19.24
N ALA A 344 9.02 -5.12 18.20
CA ALA A 344 7.88 -5.76 17.55
C ALA A 344 7.86 -7.25 17.88
N ILE A 345 6.69 -7.80 18.23
CA ILE A 345 6.51 -9.18 18.72
C ILE A 345 5.31 -9.81 18.00
N ALA A 346 5.47 -11.02 17.45
CA ALA A 346 4.38 -11.76 16.81
C ALA A 346 4.31 -13.21 17.30
N ASN A 347 3.08 -13.73 17.32
CA ASN A 347 2.77 -15.10 17.73
C ASN A 347 2.40 -15.97 16.53
N PHE A 348 3.25 -16.95 16.20
CA PHE A 348 3.10 -17.91 15.11
C PHE A 348 2.74 -19.32 15.60
N SER A 349 2.33 -19.50 16.86
CA SER A 349 2.18 -20.84 17.47
C SER A 349 0.84 -21.54 17.17
N GLY A 350 -0.12 -20.85 16.56
CA GLY A 350 -1.48 -21.37 16.35
C GLY A 350 -2.30 -21.50 17.64
N SER A 351 -1.85 -20.90 18.74
CA SER A 351 -2.55 -20.83 20.02
C SER A 351 -2.25 -19.51 20.72
N ASP A 352 -3.14 -19.02 21.58
CA ASP A 352 -2.88 -17.81 22.38
C ASP A 352 -1.58 -17.95 23.19
N GLN A 353 -0.72 -16.93 23.16
CA GLN A 353 0.54 -16.89 23.90
C GLN A 353 0.61 -15.65 24.77
N THR A 354 0.90 -15.84 26.06
CA THR A 354 1.18 -14.74 26.99
C THR A 354 2.67 -14.44 27.02
N ILE A 355 3.04 -13.20 26.72
CA ILE A 355 4.41 -12.67 26.76
C ILE A 355 4.50 -11.68 27.91
N SER A 356 5.57 -11.76 28.70
CA SER A 356 5.90 -10.86 29.79
C SER A 356 7.18 -10.08 29.53
N GLU A 357 7.40 -9.01 30.29
CA GLU A 357 8.68 -8.29 30.29
C GLU A 357 9.87 -9.21 30.59
N GLN A 358 9.70 -10.18 31.49
CA GLN A 358 10.75 -11.15 31.82
C GLN A 358 11.17 -12.00 30.62
N ASP A 359 10.21 -12.36 29.75
CA ASP A 359 10.47 -13.13 28.53
C ASP A 359 11.34 -12.35 27.52
N LEU A 360 11.35 -11.01 27.61
CA LEU A 360 12.14 -10.14 26.73
C LEU A 360 13.48 -9.72 27.34
N SER A 361 13.55 -9.62 28.67
CA SER A 361 14.67 -9.02 29.42
C SER A 361 16.05 -9.62 29.14
N GLY A 362 16.12 -10.90 28.74
CA GLY A 362 17.36 -11.61 28.42
C GLY A 362 17.79 -11.53 26.94
N LEU A 363 16.99 -10.92 26.08
CA LEU A 363 17.26 -10.85 24.64
C LEU A 363 18.19 -9.68 24.28
N VAL A 364 18.99 -9.86 23.23
CA VAL A 364 19.92 -8.82 22.75
C VAL A 364 19.13 -7.62 22.22
N GLY A 365 19.47 -6.41 22.68
CA GLY A 365 18.78 -5.18 22.30
C GLY A 365 17.62 -4.79 23.21
N TYR A 366 17.26 -5.63 24.18
CA TYR A 366 16.30 -5.25 25.22
C TYR A 366 16.76 -3.99 25.94
N SER A 367 15.88 -3.00 25.97
CA SER A 367 16.13 -1.68 26.56
C SER A 367 14.83 -1.07 27.09
N GLY A 368 14.05 -1.91 27.79
CA GLY A 368 12.82 -1.50 28.45
C GLY A 368 13.04 -0.45 29.56
N PRO A 369 11.97 0.09 30.16
CA PRO A 369 10.58 -0.36 30.02
C PRO A 369 9.97 -0.02 28.65
N TYR A 370 8.95 -0.79 28.27
CA TYR A 370 8.17 -0.53 27.06
C TYR A 370 6.71 -0.19 27.38
N TYR A 371 6.01 0.38 26.40
CA TYR A 371 4.64 0.85 26.47
C TYR A 371 3.89 0.37 25.23
N ARG A 372 2.62 0.02 25.41
CA ARG A 372 1.72 -0.21 24.29
C ARG A 372 1.33 1.15 23.72
N ILE A 373 1.12 1.23 22.40
CA ILE A 373 0.54 2.45 21.82
C ILE A 373 -0.88 2.63 22.36
N LEU A 374 -1.35 3.87 22.50
CA LEU A 374 -2.78 4.16 22.66
C LEU A 374 -3.35 4.42 21.27
N GLY A 375 -3.91 3.38 20.64
CA GLY A 375 -4.47 3.43 19.29
C GLY A 375 -5.97 3.70 19.29
N GLY A 376 -6.45 4.53 18.36
CA GLY A 376 -7.88 4.82 18.19
C GLY A 376 -8.69 3.60 17.74
N GLN A 377 -8.25 2.88 16.72
CA GLN A 377 -9.02 1.83 16.06
C GLN A 377 -9.23 0.61 16.96
N ASP A 378 -8.17 0.11 17.60
CA ASP A 378 -8.26 -1.05 18.50
C ASP A 378 -9.12 -0.74 19.74
N VAL A 379 -8.98 0.46 20.30
CA VAL A 379 -9.80 0.92 21.44
C VAL A 379 -11.26 1.11 21.02
N ALA A 380 -11.52 1.66 19.85
CA ALA A 380 -12.87 1.81 19.31
C ALA A 380 -13.57 0.45 19.13
N LEU A 381 -12.86 -0.54 18.59
CA LEU A 381 -13.42 -1.87 18.30
C LEU A 381 -13.53 -2.75 19.55
N ASN A 382 -12.49 -2.78 20.38
CA ASN A 382 -12.33 -3.80 21.42
C ASN A 382 -12.57 -3.28 22.84
N GLY A 383 -12.91 -2.01 23.03
CA GLY A 383 -13.34 -1.57 24.36
C GLY A 383 -12.19 -1.62 25.38
N PRO A 384 -12.43 -2.14 26.59
CA PRO A 384 -11.39 -2.47 27.57
C PRO A 384 -10.47 -3.65 27.20
N ALA A 385 -10.86 -4.47 26.21
CA ALA A 385 -10.08 -5.63 25.76
C ALA A 385 -9.02 -5.27 24.71
N ALA A 386 -8.98 -4.00 24.27
CA ALA A 386 -7.96 -3.51 23.35
C ALA A 386 -6.55 -3.77 23.88
N ILE A 387 -5.67 -4.23 22.99
CA ILE A 387 -4.27 -4.44 23.33
C ILE A 387 -3.50 -3.12 23.20
N ASN A 388 -3.83 -2.27 22.23
CA ASN A 388 -3.24 -0.95 22.02
C ASN A 388 -3.93 0.09 22.91
N ASN A 389 -3.71 -0.03 24.21
CA ASN A 389 -4.42 0.72 25.25
C ASN A 389 -3.54 1.74 26.00
N GLY A 390 -2.34 2.04 25.51
CA GLY A 390 -1.42 3.02 26.12
C GLY A 390 -0.73 2.58 27.40
N GLN A 391 -1.01 1.39 27.92
CA GLN A 391 -0.48 0.95 29.21
C GLN A 391 1.02 0.61 29.10
N LYS A 392 1.73 0.79 30.22
CA LYS A 392 3.07 0.23 30.38
C LYS A 392 3.01 -1.28 30.18
N PHE A 393 3.92 -1.81 29.36
CA PHE A 393 4.01 -3.24 29.11
C PHE A 393 4.50 -3.97 30.37
N THR A 394 3.74 -4.97 30.79
CA THR A 394 4.11 -5.93 31.84
C THR A 394 3.90 -7.34 31.33
N THR A 395 2.67 -7.62 30.89
CA THR A 395 2.28 -8.84 30.19
C THR A 395 1.32 -8.50 29.05
N ILE A 396 1.21 -9.39 28.07
CA ILE A 396 0.16 -9.35 27.04
C ILE A 396 -0.11 -10.74 26.50
N THR A 397 -1.35 -11.02 26.12
CA THR A 397 -1.70 -12.24 25.38
C THR A 397 -1.92 -11.90 23.93
N LEU A 398 -1.09 -12.45 23.04
CA LEU A 398 -1.26 -12.36 21.59
C LEU A 398 -2.05 -13.57 21.10
N LYS A 399 -3.04 -13.34 20.25
CA LYS A 399 -3.86 -14.42 19.68
C LYS A 399 -3.05 -15.33 18.78
N GLY A 400 -3.48 -16.58 18.67
CA GLY A 400 -2.94 -17.55 17.75
C GLY A 400 -3.96 -18.63 17.45
N TYR A 401 -4.10 -19.00 16.18
CA TYR A 401 -5.02 -20.04 15.74
C TYR A 401 -4.54 -20.66 14.43
N SER A 402 -5.00 -21.88 14.15
CA SER A 402 -4.77 -22.54 12.87
C SER A 402 -6.09 -22.83 12.17
N TYR A 403 -6.07 -22.81 10.84
CA TYR A 403 -7.21 -23.14 9.99
C TYR A 403 -6.75 -23.82 8.70
N SER A 404 -7.67 -24.48 7.99
CA SER A 404 -7.40 -25.07 6.67
C SER A 404 -7.73 -24.04 5.59
N GLY A 405 -6.73 -23.65 4.79
CA GLY A 405 -6.90 -22.74 3.67
C GLY A 405 -7.06 -23.46 2.32
N TYR A 406 -6.62 -22.83 1.23
CA TYR A 406 -6.73 -23.40 -0.13
C TYR A 406 -5.96 -24.72 -0.18
N ASN A 407 -6.53 -25.71 -0.87
CA ASN A 407 -5.95 -27.05 -1.05
C ASN A 407 -5.65 -27.79 0.27
N ASP A 408 -6.46 -27.57 1.30
CA ASP A 408 -6.30 -28.17 2.64
C ASP A 408 -4.95 -27.88 3.31
N VAL A 409 -4.25 -26.83 2.85
CA VAL A 409 -3.02 -26.36 3.49
C VAL A 409 -3.37 -25.82 4.88
N LYS A 410 -2.71 -26.35 5.90
CA LYS A 410 -2.84 -25.84 7.27
C LYS A 410 -2.10 -24.52 7.40
N TYR A 411 -2.84 -23.45 7.67
CA TYR A 411 -2.30 -22.14 7.96
C TYR A 411 -2.37 -21.83 9.46
N THR A 412 -1.47 -20.96 9.89
CA THR A 412 -1.42 -20.37 11.21
C THR A 412 -1.47 -18.86 11.10
N ALA A 413 -2.38 -18.24 11.83
CA ALA A 413 -2.46 -16.81 12.00
C ALA A 413 -2.48 -16.47 13.50
N GLY A 414 -2.41 -15.18 13.82
CA GLY A 414 -2.35 -14.74 15.20
C GLY A 414 -2.48 -13.24 15.34
N ASP A 415 -1.81 -12.71 16.35
CA ASP A 415 -1.70 -11.28 16.62
C ASP A 415 -0.24 -10.85 16.71
N GLY A 416 -0.01 -9.57 16.51
CA GLY A 416 1.26 -8.89 16.70
C GLY A 416 1.11 -7.69 17.62
N ILE A 417 2.22 -7.20 18.15
CA ILE A 417 2.25 -5.92 18.86
C ILE A 417 3.56 -5.18 18.59
N ILE A 418 3.46 -3.86 18.47
CA ILE A 418 4.59 -2.94 18.51
C ILE A 418 4.56 -2.23 19.86
N LEU A 419 5.66 -2.32 20.60
CA LEU A 419 5.84 -1.65 21.89
C LEU A 419 6.89 -0.56 21.77
N LEU A 420 6.65 0.59 22.41
CA LEU A 420 7.48 1.79 22.32
C LEU A 420 8.23 2.04 23.62
N LYS A 421 9.36 2.73 23.57
CA LYS A 421 10.12 3.14 24.77
C LYS A 421 9.43 4.25 25.59
N LYS A 422 8.41 4.89 25.03
CA LYS A 422 7.65 5.97 25.66
C LYS A 422 6.17 5.74 25.45
N ALA A 423 5.34 6.15 26.40
CA ALA A 423 3.90 6.18 26.23
C ALA A 423 3.54 7.21 25.15
N GLN A 424 2.79 6.78 24.13
CA GLN A 424 2.35 7.63 23.03
C GLN A 424 0.93 7.25 22.63
N ALA A 425 0.11 8.27 22.40
CA ALA A 425 -1.12 8.14 21.63
C ALA A 425 -0.77 8.29 20.16
N ILE A 426 -1.25 7.36 19.35
CA ILE A 426 -1.04 7.34 17.90
C ILE A 426 -2.39 7.02 17.31
N VAL A 427 -3.01 8.02 16.68
CA VAL A 427 -4.35 7.93 16.14
C VAL A 427 -4.26 8.32 14.68
N SER A 428 -4.46 7.36 13.80
CA SER A 428 -4.55 7.63 12.37
C SER A 428 -5.73 8.58 12.08
N ASP A 429 -5.60 9.36 11.00
CA ASP A 429 -6.69 10.23 10.55
C ASP A 429 -7.99 9.42 10.34
N ILE A 430 -9.08 9.89 10.94
CA ILE A 430 -10.38 9.25 10.81
C ILE A 430 -11.13 9.93 9.67
N ILE A 431 -11.27 9.24 8.54
CA ILE A 431 -11.96 9.72 7.36
C ILE A 431 -13.30 9.00 7.26
N ILE A 432 -14.38 9.76 7.12
CA ILE A 432 -15.73 9.26 6.85
C ILE A 432 -16.13 9.80 5.48
N ASP A 433 -16.39 8.89 4.56
CA ASP A 433 -16.78 9.18 3.18
C ASP A 433 -18.28 8.85 3.00
N ASN A 434 -18.92 9.34 1.94
CA ASN A 434 -20.23 8.87 1.50
C ASN A 434 -20.22 7.39 1.07
N VAL A 435 -19.05 6.81 0.75
CA VAL A 435 -18.91 5.38 0.41
C VAL A 435 -17.95 4.61 1.33
N GLU A 436 -18.07 3.28 1.31
CA GLU A 436 -17.26 2.37 2.13
C GLU A 436 -15.77 2.44 1.79
N SER A 437 -15.45 2.52 0.50
CA SER A 437 -14.08 2.50 0.00
C SER A 437 -13.20 3.64 0.53
N GLY A 438 -13.75 4.81 0.83
CA GLY A 438 -13.01 5.94 1.39
C GLY A 438 -13.13 6.10 2.90
N THR A 439 -13.88 5.24 3.58
CA THR A 439 -14.12 5.34 5.02
C THR A 439 -13.09 4.54 5.81
N SER A 440 -12.44 5.17 6.80
CA SER A 440 -11.43 4.56 7.67
C SER A 440 -11.93 3.30 8.41
N PRO A 441 -11.02 2.40 8.83
CA PRO A 441 -11.35 1.28 9.71
C PRO A 441 -12.19 1.68 10.93
N VAL A 442 -13.03 0.75 11.38
CA VAL A 442 -13.92 0.85 12.54
C VAL A 442 -15.08 1.85 12.40
N SER A 443 -15.09 2.66 11.35
CA SER A 443 -16.18 3.58 11.03
C SER A 443 -17.01 3.11 9.83
N ASN A 444 -18.25 3.60 9.77
CA ASN A 444 -19.18 3.34 8.67
C ASN A 444 -19.33 4.59 7.78
N PRO A 445 -19.73 4.44 6.51
CA PRO A 445 -19.94 5.56 5.61
C PRO A 445 -21.06 6.49 6.09
N ALA A 446 -21.13 7.67 5.48
CA ALA A 446 -22.15 8.65 5.79
C ALA A 446 -23.57 8.09 5.58
N VAL A 447 -24.47 8.43 6.51
CA VAL A 447 -25.90 8.12 6.35
C VAL A 447 -26.56 9.25 5.57
N LEU A 448 -27.07 8.92 4.39
CA LEU A 448 -27.73 9.86 3.48
C LEU A 448 -29.26 9.75 3.61
N THR A 449 -29.95 10.89 3.70
CA THR A 449 -31.41 10.95 3.83
C THR A 449 -32.03 12.09 3.01
N GLY A 450 -33.34 12.00 2.77
CA GLY A 450 -34.08 13.03 2.03
C GLY A 450 -33.69 13.06 0.56
N SER A 451 -33.28 14.23 0.04
CA SER A 451 -32.97 14.38 -1.39
C SER A 451 -31.51 14.11 -1.77
N PHE A 452 -30.65 13.71 -0.83
CA PHE A 452 -29.30 13.27 -1.15
C PHE A 452 -29.35 11.97 -1.96
N ALA A 453 -28.67 11.97 -3.10
CA ALA A 453 -28.44 10.80 -3.93
C ALA A 453 -26.95 10.65 -4.22
N GLN A 454 -26.48 9.41 -4.31
CA GLN A 454 -25.11 9.11 -4.72
C GLN A 454 -24.92 9.47 -6.20
N ALA A 455 -23.88 10.24 -6.51
CA ALA A 455 -23.47 10.54 -7.88
C ALA A 455 -22.54 9.45 -8.41
N GLU A 456 -22.52 9.30 -9.74
CA GLU A 456 -21.75 8.27 -10.43
C GLU A 456 -20.28 8.71 -10.59
N CYS A 457 -19.40 7.76 -10.86
CA CYS A 457 -18.02 8.06 -11.19
C CYS A 457 -17.93 8.83 -12.52
N GLY A 458 -17.30 9.99 -12.47
CA GLY A 458 -17.17 10.91 -13.61
C GLY A 458 -18.04 12.15 -13.46
N ASP A 459 -19.02 12.14 -12.55
CA ASP A 459 -19.71 13.34 -12.13
C ASP A 459 -18.80 14.23 -11.30
N GLY A 460 -18.87 15.54 -11.54
CA GLY A 460 -18.02 16.53 -10.88
C GLY A 460 -16.52 16.34 -11.14
N ARG A 461 -15.69 17.08 -10.40
CA ARG A 461 -14.22 16.96 -10.43
C ARG A 461 -13.66 17.11 -9.03
N ASN A 462 -12.52 16.46 -8.78
CA ASN A 462 -11.78 16.54 -7.53
C ASN A 462 -12.61 16.17 -6.29
N TYR A 463 -13.47 15.16 -6.38
CA TYR A 463 -14.07 14.54 -5.19
C TYR A 463 -13.02 13.69 -4.48
N TYR A 464 -13.19 13.51 -3.17
CA TYR A 464 -12.35 12.59 -2.42
C TYR A 464 -12.67 11.17 -2.87
N LYS A 465 -11.64 10.37 -3.05
CA LYS A 465 -11.77 8.97 -3.40
C LYS A 465 -10.46 8.26 -3.11
N LEU A 466 -10.55 7.00 -2.71
CA LEU A 466 -9.42 6.09 -2.91
C LEU A 466 -9.45 5.53 -4.32
N ARG A 467 -10.66 5.21 -4.81
CA ARG A 467 -10.93 4.79 -6.17
C ARG A 467 -12.41 4.98 -6.48
N CYS A 468 -12.72 5.30 -7.73
CA CYS A 468 -14.11 5.37 -8.20
C CYS A 468 -14.22 4.60 -9.51
N ASP A 469 -15.08 3.60 -9.50
CA ASP A 469 -15.54 2.89 -10.68
C ASP A 469 -17.01 2.46 -10.52
N ASN A 470 -17.81 2.60 -11.59
CA ASN A 470 -19.27 2.36 -11.53
C ASN A 470 -19.62 0.87 -11.45
N TYR A 471 -18.69 -0.03 -11.83
CA TYR A 471 -18.92 -1.47 -11.72
C TYR A 471 -18.54 -2.04 -10.34
N ILE A 472 -17.95 -1.22 -9.46
CA ILE A 472 -17.47 -1.65 -8.14
C ILE A 472 -18.51 -1.23 -7.08
N PRO A 473 -19.18 -2.18 -6.42
CA PRO A 473 -20.08 -1.86 -5.31
C PRO A 473 -19.35 -1.12 -4.19
N GLY A 474 -19.99 -0.16 -3.52
CA GLY A 474 -19.33 0.59 -2.44
C GLY A 474 -18.26 1.58 -2.94
N SER A 475 -18.24 1.85 -4.24
CA SER A 475 -17.49 2.91 -4.89
C SER A 475 -18.48 3.87 -5.57
N GLY A 476 -18.22 5.16 -5.43
CA GLY A 476 -19.06 6.25 -5.93
C GLY A 476 -18.29 7.55 -5.78
N SER A 477 -18.72 8.62 -6.45
CA SER A 477 -18.05 9.91 -6.33
C SER A 477 -18.45 10.59 -5.02
N PHE A 478 -19.48 11.42 -5.04
CA PHE A 478 -20.01 12.14 -3.89
C PHE A 478 -21.52 12.00 -3.83
N ALA A 479 -22.14 12.36 -2.71
CA ALA A 479 -23.59 12.51 -2.62
C ALA A 479 -24.00 13.96 -2.89
N ILE A 480 -25.10 14.17 -3.62
CA ILE A 480 -25.60 15.50 -3.98
C ILE A 480 -27.10 15.63 -3.75
N ALA A 481 -27.51 16.80 -3.27
CA ALA A 481 -28.89 17.21 -3.11
C ALA A 481 -29.14 18.48 -3.95
N HIS A 482 -30.12 18.43 -4.85
CA HIS A 482 -30.59 19.58 -5.63
C HIS A 482 -31.82 20.27 -5.01
N GLY A 483 -32.42 19.66 -3.99
CA GLY A 483 -33.57 20.19 -3.25
C GLY A 483 -33.18 20.82 -1.92
N THR A 484 -34.15 21.45 -1.24
CA THR A 484 -33.95 22.09 0.08
C THR A 484 -34.29 21.16 1.25
N SER A 485 -34.23 19.85 1.06
CA SER A 485 -34.53 18.84 2.09
C SER A 485 -33.52 17.69 2.03
N GLY A 486 -33.08 17.20 3.18
CA GLY A 486 -32.12 16.10 3.26
C GLY A 486 -30.92 16.42 4.13
N GLU A 487 -30.35 15.35 4.68
CA GLU A 487 -29.20 15.40 5.58
C GLU A 487 -28.23 14.29 5.22
N ALA A 488 -26.93 14.61 5.25
CA ALA A 488 -25.84 13.64 5.23
C ALA A 488 -25.13 13.67 6.58
N VAL A 489 -25.06 12.53 7.27
CA VAL A 489 -24.53 12.43 8.63
C VAL A 489 -23.28 11.55 8.64
N PHE A 490 -22.14 12.17 8.95
CA PHE A 490 -20.83 11.55 9.05
C PHE A 490 -20.53 11.29 10.53
N THR A 491 -20.50 10.00 10.92
CA THR A 491 -20.34 9.60 12.33
C THR A 491 -19.03 8.86 12.51
N PRO A 492 -17.96 9.52 12.99
CA PRO A 492 -16.70 8.85 13.28
C PRO A 492 -16.82 7.95 14.52
N THR A 493 -16.14 6.81 14.49
CA THR A 493 -15.97 6.00 15.70
C THR A 493 -14.72 6.47 16.46
N ILE A 494 -14.92 7.19 17.56
CA ILE A 494 -13.81 7.76 18.35
C ILE A 494 -13.32 6.74 19.37
N GLY A 495 -12.09 6.27 19.22
CA GLY A 495 -11.43 5.39 20.20
C GLY A 495 -10.78 6.16 21.35
N VAL A 496 -10.00 7.18 21.02
CA VAL A 496 -9.29 8.04 21.98
C VAL A 496 -10.06 9.35 22.12
N PRO A 497 -10.63 9.67 23.30
CA PRO A 497 -11.27 10.95 23.50
C PRO A 497 -10.23 12.07 23.51
N GLY A 498 -10.58 13.24 22.98
CA GLY A 498 -9.65 14.36 22.88
C GLY A 498 -10.13 15.44 21.95
N ASP A 499 -9.26 16.40 21.69
CA ASP A 499 -9.48 17.43 20.68
C ASP A 499 -9.15 16.86 19.29
N TYR A 500 -10.03 17.12 18.34
CA TYR A 500 -9.84 16.76 16.93
C TYR A 500 -9.99 18.00 16.05
N ASP A 501 -9.06 18.19 15.14
CA ASP A 501 -9.22 19.10 14.02
C ASP A 501 -10.12 18.44 12.98
N VAL A 502 -11.22 19.11 12.63
CA VAL A 502 -12.23 18.58 11.71
C VAL A 502 -12.12 19.32 10.38
N TYR A 503 -12.11 18.55 9.30
CA TYR A 503 -12.05 19.04 7.92
C TYR A 503 -13.19 18.47 7.09
N GLU A 504 -13.61 19.22 6.08
CA GLU A 504 -14.51 18.74 5.04
C GLU A 504 -13.82 18.78 3.67
N TRP A 505 -14.16 17.83 2.81
CA TRP A 505 -13.82 17.84 1.40
C TRP A 505 -15.09 17.97 0.59
N HIS A 506 -15.04 18.73 -0.51
CA HIS A 506 -16.08 18.73 -1.52
C HIS A 506 -15.49 18.87 -2.95
N PRO A 507 -16.20 18.34 -3.97
CA PRO A 507 -15.82 18.47 -5.37
C PRO A 507 -16.27 19.78 -6.00
N SER A 508 -15.73 20.06 -7.18
CA SER A 508 -16.26 21.10 -8.05
C SER A 508 -17.52 20.61 -8.76
N VAL A 509 -18.67 21.24 -8.46
CA VAL A 509 -19.96 20.95 -9.10
C VAL A 509 -20.63 22.23 -9.61
N SER A 510 -21.28 22.15 -10.76
CA SER A 510 -22.02 23.28 -11.33
C SER A 510 -23.21 23.66 -10.43
N GLY A 511 -23.36 24.95 -10.12
CA GLY A 511 -24.45 25.45 -9.29
C GLY A 511 -24.36 25.06 -7.81
N ALA A 512 -23.16 24.70 -7.31
CA ALA A 512 -22.95 24.42 -5.89
C ALA A 512 -23.31 25.63 -5.01
N ALA A 513 -23.92 25.36 -3.86
CA ALA A 513 -24.35 26.35 -2.89
C ALA A 513 -23.14 27.06 -2.24
N SER A 514 -23.27 28.36 -2.02
CA SER A 514 -22.21 29.18 -1.42
C SER A 514 -22.31 29.36 0.10
N SER A 515 -23.35 28.78 0.72
CA SER A 515 -23.59 28.84 2.16
C SER A 515 -24.28 27.55 2.61
N VAL A 516 -23.55 26.44 2.63
CA VAL A 516 -24.03 25.14 3.12
C VAL A 516 -23.85 25.05 4.62
N SER A 517 -24.88 24.56 5.34
CA SER A 517 -24.86 24.42 6.79
C SER A 517 -24.25 23.09 7.23
N TYR A 518 -23.21 23.16 8.06
CA TYR A 518 -22.56 22.03 8.72
C TYR A 518 -22.82 22.15 10.24
N THR A 519 -23.39 21.11 10.84
CA THR A 519 -23.56 21.02 12.30
C THR A 519 -22.62 19.97 12.86
N ILE A 520 -21.67 20.40 13.69
CA ILE A 520 -20.72 19.53 14.36
C ILE A 520 -21.25 19.26 15.77
N SER A 521 -21.66 18.02 16.03
CA SER A 521 -22.00 17.53 17.36
C SER A 521 -20.72 17.02 18.04
N HIS A 522 -20.36 17.62 19.16
CA HIS A 522 -19.14 17.35 19.90
C HIS A 522 -19.42 17.29 21.42
N ALA A 523 -18.44 16.95 22.25
CA ALA A 523 -18.62 16.74 23.69
C ALA A 523 -19.24 17.96 24.41
N ASN A 524 -18.91 19.17 23.95
CA ASN A 524 -19.38 20.43 24.53
C ASN A 524 -20.71 20.96 23.95
N GLY A 525 -21.42 20.19 23.12
CA GLY A 525 -22.67 20.60 22.47
C GLY A 525 -22.61 20.57 20.95
N GLN A 526 -23.28 21.51 20.29
CA GLN A 526 -23.29 21.63 18.83
C GLN A 526 -22.73 22.97 18.38
N THR A 527 -21.88 22.94 17.36
CA THR A 527 -21.40 24.13 16.66
C THR A 527 -21.88 24.11 15.21
N GLN A 528 -22.38 25.24 14.72
CA GLN A 528 -22.74 25.41 13.31
C GLN A 528 -21.64 26.14 12.56
N GLN A 529 -21.28 25.63 11.39
CA GLN A 529 -20.36 26.23 10.43
C GLN A 529 -21.05 26.39 9.08
N LYS A 530 -20.55 27.32 8.26
CA LYS A 530 -21.02 27.52 6.89
C LYS A 530 -19.86 27.39 5.92
N ILE A 531 -20.06 26.59 4.88
CA ILE A 531 -19.07 26.37 3.83
C ILE A 531 -19.59 26.89 2.49
N ASN A 532 -18.70 27.53 1.75
CA ASN A 532 -18.93 27.92 0.37
C ASN A 532 -18.44 26.82 -0.59
N GLN A 533 -19.32 25.91 -0.99
CA GLN A 533 -19.00 24.80 -1.90
C GLN A 533 -18.82 25.23 -3.37
N SER A 534 -19.02 26.51 -3.70
CA SER A 534 -18.69 27.04 -5.04
C SER A 534 -17.21 27.39 -5.21
N SER A 535 -16.39 27.18 -4.17
CA SER A 535 -14.98 27.52 -4.10
C SER A 535 -14.23 26.55 -3.20
N ASN A 536 -12.89 26.46 -3.29
CA ASN A 536 -12.08 25.58 -2.43
C ASN A 536 -12.37 24.08 -2.58
N SER A 537 -12.79 23.65 -3.77
CA SER A 537 -12.99 22.23 -4.08
C SER A 537 -11.66 21.46 -4.20
N GLY A 538 -11.71 20.15 -3.99
CA GLY A 538 -10.57 19.27 -4.21
C GLY A 538 -9.46 19.36 -3.16
N LYS A 539 -9.81 19.73 -1.92
CA LYS A 539 -8.89 19.81 -0.79
C LYS A 539 -9.63 19.72 0.54
N TRP A 540 -8.89 19.44 1.62
CA TRP A 540 -9.40 19.47 2.99
C TRP A 540 -9.58 20.92 3.49
N ASN A 541 -10.82 21.31 3.77
CA ASN A 541 -11.19 22.61 4.31
C ASN A 541 -11.47 22.52 5.81
N TYR A 542 -10.76 23.33 6.62
CA TYR A 542 -10.85 23.28 8.07
C TYR A 542 -12.19 23.85 8.60
N LEU A 543 -12.88 23.07 9.43
CA LEU A 543 -14.13 23.45 10.09
C LEU A 543 -13.94 23.94 11.53
N GLY A 544 -12.87 23.49 12.19
CA GLY A 544 -12.58 23.84 13.58
C GLY A 544 -12.02 22.68 14.38
N ARG A 545 -11.58 22.99 15.60
CA ARG A 545 -11.13 22.03 16.60
C ARG A 545 -12.22 21.81 17.62
N PHE A 546 -12.59 20.55 17.85
CA PHE A 546 -13.66 20.19 18.77
C PHE A 546 -13.27 19.00 19.62
N GLN A 547 -13.75 19.00 20.87
CA GLN A 547 -13.53 17.90 21.79
C GLN A 547 -14.55 16.78 21.53
N PHE A 548 -14.09 15.56 21.30
CA PHE A 548 -14.95 14.39 21.12
C PHE A 548 -14.82 13.41 22.29
N ASN A 549 -15.97 12.84 22.69
CA ASN A 549 -16.01 11.72 23.62
C ASN A 549 -15.78 10.41 22.86
N ARG A 550 -15.27 9.40 23.55
CA ARG A 550 -15.18 8.03 23.03
C ARG A 550 -16.55 7.52 22.56
N GLY A 551 -16.57 6.77 21.48
CA GLY A 551 -17.76 6.18 20.86
C GLY A 551 -18.24 6.98 19.64
N THR A 552 -19.54 6.91 19.36
CA THR A 552 -20.17 7.43 18.13
C THR A 552 -21.16 8.57 18.43
N SER A 553 -21.02 9.22 19.59
CA SER A 553 -21.92 10.31 19.99
C SER A 553 -21.68 11.62 19.23
N GLY A 554 -20.45 11.83 18.74
CA GLY A 554 -20.11 12.97 17.89
C GLY A 554 -20.35 12.66 16.41
N ASN A 555 -20.71 13.69 15.64
CA ASN A 555 -20.95 13.60 14.21
C ASN A 555 -20.83 14.96 13.53
N VAL A 556 -20.64 14.95 12.21
CA VAL A 556 -20.78 16.12 11.34
C VAL A 556 -21.99 15.91 10.44
N LYS A 557 -22.92 16.85 10.47
CA LYS A 557 -24.15 16.81 9.67
C LYS A 557 -24.16 17.93 8.63
N ILE A 558 -24.32 17.57 7.37
CA ILE A 558 -24.52 18.49 6.25
C ILE A 558 -26.02 18.58 5.98
N SER A 559 -26.58 19.78 5.92
CA SER A 559 -28.00 20.00 5.63
C SER A 559 -28.21 20.70 4.29
N ALA A 560 -29.09 20.15 3.46
CA ALA A 560 -29.54 20.81 2.24
C ALA A 560 -30.61 21.89 2.49
N SER A 561 -31.11 22.01 3.74
CA SER A 561 -32.19 22.94 4.06
C SER A 561 -31.76 24.40 3.94
N GLY A 562 -32.54 25.19 3.20
CA GLY A 562 -32.28 26.62 2.99
C GLY A 562 -31.05 26.94 2.14
N ALA A 563 -30.46 25.94 1.46
CA ALA A 563 -29.33 26.15 0.56
C ALA A 563 -29.75 26.94 -0.70
N ASN A 564 -28.82 27.73 -1.23
CA ASN A 564 -29.01 28.59 -2.40
C ASN A 564 -28.53 27.95 -3.73
N GLY A 565 -28.32 26.63 -3.72
CA GLY A 565 -27.78 25.86 -4.83
C GLY A 565 -27.71 24.38 -4.46
N ALA A 566 -27.01 23.59 -5.27
CA ALA A 566 -26.79 22.18 -4.99
C ALA A 566 -25.87 22.00 -3.77
N VAL A 567 -26.18 21.06 -2.89
CA VAL A 567 -25.38 20.72 -1.72
C VAL A 567 -24.72 19.38 -1.92
N VAL A 568 -23.41 19.33 -1.71
CA VAL A 568 -22.60 18.12 -1.83
C VAL A 568 -22.20 17.60 -0.46
N ALA A 569 -22.14 16.28 -0.32
CA ALA A 569 -21.59 15.56 0.81
C ALA A 569 -20.61 14.52 0.27
N ASP A 570 -19.34 14.64 0.62
CA ASP A 570 -18.26 13.83 0.08
C ASP A 570 -17.50 13.18 1.24
N ALA A 571 -16.52 13.88 1.84
CA ALA A 571 -15.76 13.32 2.96
C ALA A 571 -15.54 14.30 4.11
N ILE A 572 -15.46 13.74 5.33
CA ILE A 572 -15.10 14.42 6.57
C ILE A 572 -13.87 13.74 7.17
N MET A 573 -12.84 14.52 7.52
CA MET A 573 -11.62 14.00 8.17
C MET A 573 -11.48 14.60 9.57
N LEU A 574 -11.14 13.75 10.53
CA LEU A 574 -10.81 14.13 11.90
C LEU A 574 -9.36 13.74 12.19
N VAL A 575 -8.56 14.74 12.56
CA VAL A 575 -7.14 14.58 12.93
C VAL A 575 -7.03 14.80 14.43
N HIS A 576 -6.50 13.82 15.16
CA HIS A 576 -6.37 13.95 16.62
C HIS A 576 -5.27 14.95 16.98
N ALA A 577 -5.56 15.85 17.93
CA ALA A 577 -4.69 16.98 18.22
C ALA A 577 -3.36 16.61 18.90
N SER A 578 -3.18 15.38 19.39
CA SER A 578 -1.86 14.93 19.86
C SER A 578 -0.86 14.73 18.72
N ASP A 579 -1.35 14.61 17.49
CA ASP A 579 -0.55 14.19 16.36
C ASP A 579 0.05 15.39 15.61
N LYS A 580 -0.43 16.62 15.91
CA LYS A 580 0.07 17.89 15.35
C LYS A 580 -0.12 19.06 16.32
N GLU A 581 0.86 19.96 16.41
CA GLU A 581 0.58 21.33 16.86
C GLU A 581 -0.54 21.90 15.98
N ALA A 582 -1.52 22.59 16.57
CA ALA A 582 -2.66 23.13 15.81
C ALA A 582 -2.14 23.91 14.58
N PRO A 583 -2.68 23.70 13.37
CA PRO A 583 -2.34 24.56 12.26
C PRO A 583 -2.69 25.98 12.68
N SER A 584 -1.68 26.85 12.76
CA SER A 584 -1.94 28.27 12.89
C SER A 584 -2.88 28.66 11.75
N SER A 585 -3.84 29.55 12.01
CA SER A 585 -4.83 30.03 11.06
C SER A 585 -4.25 30.80 9.84
N ALA A 586 -2.98 30.55 9.49
CA ALA A 586 -2.20 31.20 8.46
C ALA A 586 -1.96 30.35 7.20
N ASP A 587 -2.29 29.06 7.15
CA ASP A 587 -2.17 28.27 5.90
C ASP A 587 -3.40 28.45 4.98
N ILE A 588 -3.56 29.68 4.52
CA ILE A 588 -4.54 30.12 3.51
C ILE A 588 -3.89 30.42 2.15
N TRP A 589 -2.64 30.00 1.93
CA TRP A 589 -1.96 30.11 0.64
C TRP A 589 -1.46 28.75 0.12
N PRO A 590 -1.80 28.34 -1.12
CA PRO A 590 -1.02 27.30 -1.80
C PRO A 590 0.42 27.82 -2.01
N PRO A 591 1.43 26.94 -2.08
CA PRO A 591 2.77 27.34 -2.49
C PRO A 591 2.66 28.13 -3.80
N ALA A 592 3.26 29.32 -3.83
CA ALA A 592 3.17 30.21 -4.97
C ALA A 592 3.58 29.48 -6.25
N ALA A 593 2.85 29.70 -7.34
CA ALA A 593 3.25 29.22 -8.66
C ALA A 593 4.70 29.64 -8.94
N PRO A 594 5.57 28.75 -9.47
CA PRO A 594 6.93 29.11 -9.82
C PRO A 594 6.89 30.23 -10.87
N ARG A 595 7.22 31.45 -10.46
CA ARG A 595 7.45 32.56 -11.40
C ARG A 595 8.81 32.34 -12.01
N ASN A 596 8.83 31.83 -13.23
CA ASN A 596 10.03 31.90 -14.04
C ASN A 596 10.19 33.37 -14.48
N THR A 597 10.97 34.17 -13.76
CA THR A 597 11.45 35.46 -14.25
C THR A 597 12.91 35.64 -13.88
N ASP A 598 13.77 35.07 -14.72
CA ASP A 598 15.06 35.65 -15.00
C ASP A 598 14.78 36.98 -15.75
N ALA A 599 14.61 38.06 -14.99
CA ALA A 599 14.56 39.41 -15.51
C ALA A 599 15.71 40.18 -14.87
N ARG A 600 16.81 40.26 -15.62
CA ARG A 600 17.90 41.20 -15.41
C ARG A 600 17.32 42.59 -15.17
N VAL A 601 17.68 43.22 -14.06
CA VAL A 601 17.69 44.69 -13.95
C VAL A 601 19.08 45.10 -13.49
N ILE A 602 19.77 45.72 -14.43
CA ILE A 602 20.94 46.59 -14.27
C ILE A 602 20.51 47.78 -13.40
N ASP A 603 21.28 48.13 -12.36
CA ASP A 603 21.82 49.50 -12.26
C ASP A 603 22.91 49.72 -11.20
N ASN A 604 23.98 50.39 -11.68
CA ASN A 604 24.84 51.39 -11.03
C ASN A 604 25.47 51.12 -9.64
N GLN A 605 26.71 50.63 -9.60
CA GLN A 605 27.95 51.43 -9.66
C GLN A 605 29.18 50.54 -9.90
#